data_AF-A0A7H4P064-F1
#
_entry.id   AF-A0A7H4P064-F1
#
_cell.length_a   1.000
_cell.length_b   1.000
_cell.length_c   1.000
_cell.angle_alpha   90.00
_cell.angle_beta   90.00
_cell.angle_gamma   90.00
#
_symmetry.space_group_name_H-M   'P 1'
#
loop_
_entity.id
_entity.type
_entity.pdbx_description
1 polymer ?
#
loop_
_entity_poly.entity_id
_entity_poly.type
_entity_poly.pdbx_seq_one_letter_code
_entity_poly.pdbx_strand_id
1 'polypeptide(L)'
;MFEKVEVPVLGIVENMSMHICSNCGHHEPIFGTGGAQKLAEKYHTQLLGQLPLHITLREDLDKGTPTVVARPESEFTETYRQLADRVAAQLYWQGEVIPGEIAFRAV
;
A
#
# COMPACT_ATOMS: atom_id res chain seq x y z
N MET A 1 6.35 3.75 -18.22
CA MET A 1 7.04 2.43 -18.23
C MET A 1 5.99 1.33 -18.20
N PHE A 2 5.16 1.24 -17.16
CA PHE A 2 4.09 0.24 -17.03
C PHE A 2 3.13 0.19 -18.23
N GLU A 3 2.65 1.33 -18.72
CA GLU A 3 1.84 1.40 -19.96
C GLU A 3 2.53 0.81 -21.19
N LYS A 4 3.86 0.94 -21.30
CA LYS A 4 4.62 0.44 -22.46
C LYS A 4 4.82 -1.08 -22.43
N VAL A 5 4.64 -1.70 -21.28
CA VAL A 5 4.79 -3.15 -21.07
C VAL A 5 3.47 -3.80 -20.65
N GLU A 6 2.35 -3.09 -20.82
CA GLU A 6 0.99 -3.57 -20.56
C GLU A 6 0.79 -4.15 -19.14
N VAL A 7 1.48 -3.57 -18.14
CA VAL A 7 1.31 -3.96 -16.74
C VAL A 7 0.30 -3.02 -16.07
N PRO A 8 -0.85 -3.51 -15.57
CA PRO A 8 -1.84 -2.68 -14.88
C PRO A 8 -1.27 -2.06 -13.61
N VAL A 9 -1.58 -0.77 -13.39
CA VAL A 9 -1.22 -0.07 -12.16
C VAL A 9 -2.39 -0.12 -11.19
N LEU A 10 -2.26 -0.93 -10.14
CA LEU A 10 -3.31 -1.11 -9.13
C LEU A 10 -3.60 0.17 -8.34
N GLY A 11 -2.57 0.96 -8.03
CA GLY A 11 -2.68 2.17 -7.24
C GLY A 11 -1.34 2.66 -6.71
N ILE A 12 -1.40 3.68 -5.86
CA ILE A 12 -0.24 4.39 -5.31
C ILE A 12 -0.21 4.18 -3.80
N VAL A 13 0.98 3.92 -3.26
CA VAL A 13 1.24 3.92 -1.82
C VAL A 13 2.23 5.04 -1.53
N GLU A 14 1.88 5.95 -0.62
CA GLU A 14 2.79 7.01 -0.17
C GLU A 14 3.55 6.50 1.06
N ASN A 15 4.80 6.09 0.86
CA ASN A 15 5.67 5.73 1.96
C ASN A 15 6.26 6.99 2.62
N MET A 16 6.48 6.93 3.95
CA MET A 16 7.02 8.03 4.75
C MET A 16 6.19 9.33 4.63
N SER A 17 4.86 9.21 4.59
CA SER A 17 3.93 10.33 4.37
C SER A 17 3.86 11.31 5.55
N MET A 18 4.24 10.86 6.75
CA MET A 18 4.11 11.59 8.00
C MET A 18 5.20 11.12 8.97
N HIS A 19 5.87 12.03 9.65
CA HIS A 19 6.75 11.67 10.77
C HIS A 19 5.96 11.69 12.08
N ILE A 20 6.11 10.65 12.89
CA ILE A 20 5.51 10.56 14.22
C ILE A 20 6.63 10.71 15.25
N CYS A 21 6.61 11.79 16.02
CA CYS A 21 7.64 12.07 17.01
C CYS A 21 7.64 11.02 18.13
N SER A 22 8.74 10.30 18.30
CA SER A 22 8.88 9.24 19.32
C SER A 22 8.81 9.76 20.77
N ASN A 23 9.00 11.07 20.98
CA ASN A 23 8.98 11.68 22.31
C ASN A 23 7.59 12.20 22.73
N CYS A 24 6.78 12.71 21.80
CA CYS A 24 5.49 13.36 22.13
C CYS A 24 4.30 12.87 21.32
N GLY A 25 4.50 12.00 20.32
CA GLY A 25 3.44 11.51 19.43
C GLY A 25 2.92 12.54 18.44
N HIS A 26 3.57 13.71 18.30
CA HIS A 26 3.16 14.70 17.32
C HIS A 26 3.36 14.19 15.89
N HIS A 27 2.36 14.43 15.04
CA HIS A 27 2.35 14.05 13.63
C HIS A 27 2.75 15.27 12.79
N GLU A 28 3.86 15.18 12.06
CA GLU A 28 4.37 16.26 11.22
C GLU A 28 4.72 15.79 9.79
N PRO A 29 4.14 16.40 8.74
CA PRO A 29 4.44 16.05 7.36
C PRO A 29 5.73 16.76 6.88
N ILE A 30 6.88 16.23 7.29
CA ILE A 30 8.20 16.85 7.05
C ILE A 30 8.61 16.95 5.57
N PHE A 31 7.94 16.21 4.68
CA PHE A 31 8.19 16.21 3.23
C PHE A 31 7.05 16.86 2.42
N GLY A 32 6.11 17.55 3.08
CA GLY A 32 4.93 18.12 2.46
C GLY A 32 3.75 17.15 2.41
N THR A 33 2.62 17.57 1.82
CA THR A 33 1.36 16.81 1.80
C THR A 33 0.70 16.78 0.42
N GLY A 34 -0.08 15.72 0.19
CA GLY A 34 -0.97 15.60 -0.98
C GLY A 34 -0.28 15.24 -2.30
N GLY A 35 1.02 14.91 -2.28
CA GLY A 35 1.77 14.51 -3.47
C GLY A 35 1.19 13.25 -4.12
N ALA A 36 1.00 12.20 -3.33
CA ALA A 36 0.44 10.95 -3.83
C ALA A 36 -1.03 11.07 -4.28
N GLN A 37 -1.85 11.89 -3.61
CA GLN A 37 -3.24 12.13 -4.01
C GLN A 37 -3.32 12.79 -5.40
N LYS A 38 -2.53 13.86 -5.62
CA LYS A 38 -2.44 14.53 -6.93
C LYS A 38 -1.93 13.58 -8.01
N LEU A 39 -1.01 12.69 -7.65
CA LEU A 39 -0.46 11.69 -8.57
C LEU A 39 -1.54 10.66 -8.95
N ALA A 40 -2.33 10.20 -7.98
CA ALA A 40 -3.42 9.27 -8.20
C ALA A 40 -4.47 9.86 -9.15
N GLU A 41 -4.87 11.11 -8.91
CA GLU A 41 -5.80 11.84 -9.78
C GLU A 41 -5.24 12.01 -11.21
N LYS A 42 -3.98 12.44 -11.34
CA LYS A 42 -3.33 12.66 -12.62
C LYS A 42 -3.29 11.41 -13.50
N TYR A 43 -3.07 10.25 -12.88
CA TYR A 43 -2.96 8.97 -13.59
C TYR A 43 -4.26 8.16 -13.55
N HIS A 44 -5.38 8.77 -13.14
CA HIS A 44 -6.69 8.12 -13.03
C HIS A 44 -6.63 6.78 -12.28
N THR A 45 -5.83 6.76 -11.21
CA THR A 45 -5.67 5.62 -10.31
C THR A 45 -6.07 6.05 -8.90
N GLN A 46 -5.73 5.24 -7.90
CA GLN A 46 -6.17 5.44 -6.52
C GLN A 46 -5.00 5.46 -5.54
N LEU A 47 -5.17 6.22 -4.46
CA LEU A 47 -4.28 6.17 -3.31
C LEU A 47 -4.70 5.00 -2.42
N LEU A 48 -3.87 3.95 -2.38
CA LEU A 48 -4.12 2.74 -1.61
C LEU A 48 -3.80 2.92 -0.13
N GLY A 49 -2.79 3.71 0.19
CA GLY A 49 -2.43 3.99 1.58
C GLY A 49 -1.31 5.00 1.73
N GLN A 50 -1.19 5.52 2.95
CA GLN A 50 -0.14 6.42 3.36
C GLN A 50 0.50 5.84 4.63
N LEU A 51 1.79 5.56 4.58
CA LEU A 51 2.51 4.88 5.67
C LEU A 51 3.42 5.88 6.39
N PRO A 52 3.42 5.90 7.74
CA PRO A 52 4.23 6.84 8.49
C PRO A 52 5.71 6.45 8.48
N LEU A 53 6.57 7.44 8.69
CA LEU A 53 7.95 7.27 9.09
C LEU A 53 8.02 7.23 10.62
N HIS A 54 8.24 6.05 11.17
CA HIS A 54 8.37 5.86 12.62
C HIS A 54 9.54 4.94 12.96
N ILE A 55 10.22 5.25 14.08
CA ILE A 55 11.44 4.54 14.49
C ILE A 55 11.21 3.05 14.74
N THR A 56 10.06 2.67 15.30
CA THR A 56 9.75 1.28 15.60
C THR A 56 9.60 0.43 14.35
N LEU A 57 9.07 0.99 13.25
CA LEU A 57 8.97 0.30 11.97
C LEU A 57 10.36 -0.08 11.46
N ARG A 58 11.29 0.88 11.48
CA ARG A 58 12.68 0.65 11.09
C ARG A 58 13.34 -0.41 11.97
N GLU A 59 13.23 -0.29 13.29
CA GLU A 59 13.87 -1.22 14.23
C GLU A 59 13.34 -2.64 14.13
N ASP A 60 12.04 -2.82 13.96
CA ASP A 60 11.42 -4.14 13.78
C ASP A 60 11.94 -4.80 12.47
N LEU A 61 12.00 -4.02 11.38
CA LEU A 61 12.55 -4.47 10.09
C LEU A 61 14.06 -4.76 10.14
N ASP A 62 14.85 -3.91 10.80
CA ASP A 62 16.30 -4.11 11.00
C ASP A 62 16.59 -5.39 11.80
N LYS A 63 15.69 -5.78 12.72
CA LYS A 63 15.74 -7.05 13.46
C LYS A 63 15.25 -8.25 12.65
N GLY A 64 14.80 -8.05 11.42
CA GLY A 64 14.24 -9.10 10.56
C GLY A 64 12.87 -9.60 10.99
N THR A 65 12.17 -8.88 11.88
CA THR A 65 10.82 -9.26 12.33
C THR A 65 9.84 -8.15 11.95
N PRO A 66 9.06 -8.30 10.86
CA PRO A 66 8.14 -7.27 10.41
C PRO A 66 7.19 -6.79 11.51
N THR A 67 6.86 -5.50 11.53
CA THR A 67 6.01 -4.92 12.60
C THR A 67 4.66 -5.63 12.77
N VAL A 68 4.06 -6.13 11.70
CA VAL A 68 2.81 -6.92 11.76
C VAL A 68 2.95 -8.22 12.56
N VAL A 69 4.17 -8.76 12.66
CA VAL A 69 4.52 -9.94 13.48
C VAL A 69 4.98 -9.51 14.87
N ALA A 70 5.90 -8.53 14.95
CA ALA A 70 6.47 -8.08 16.21
C ALA A 70 5.45 -7.39 17.13
N ARG A 71 4.45 -6.72 16.54
CA ARG A 71 3.50 -5.83 17.24
C ARG A 71 2.09 -5.97 16.65
N PRO A 72 1.43 -7.13 16.81
CA PRO A 72 0.17 -7.46 16.13
C PRO A 72 -1.01 -6.54 16.48
N GLU A 73 -0.94 -5.82 17.60
CA GLU A 73 -1.99 -4.92 18.10
C GLU A 73 -1.63 -3.42 17.94
N SER A 74 -0.51 -3.09 17.28
CA SER A 74 -0.12 -1.70 17.07
C SER A 74 -0.94 -1.00 15.98
N GLU A 75 -1.06 0.33 16.08
CA GLU A 75 -1.68 1.17 15.04
C GLU A 75 -1.01 1.02 13.66
N PHE A 76 0.30 0.73 13.65
CA PHE A 76 1.04 0.49 12.43
C PHE A 76 0.60 -0.81 11.75
N THR A 77 0.41 -1.86 12.54
CA THR A 77 -0.10 -3.14 12.03
C THR A 77 -1.49 -2.98 11.42
N GLU A 78 -2.35 -2.19 12.06
CA GLU A 78 -3.67 -1.87 11.52
C GLU A 78 -3.58 -1.11 10.19
N THR A 79 -2.68 -0.12 10.09
CA THR A 79 -2.42 0.59 8.83
C THR A 79 -1.98 -0.36 7.71
N TYR A 80 -1.09 -1.31 7.99
CA TYR A 80 -0.65 -2.31 7.00
C TYR A 80 -1.77 -3.29 6.62
N ARG A 81 -2.62 -3.70 7.57
CA ARG A 81 -3.78 -4.56 7.29
C ARG A 81 -4.78 -3.84 6.37
N GLN A 82 -5.11 -2.59 6.68
CA GLN A 82 -5.98 -1.78 5.82
C GLN A 82 -5.43 -1.60 4.41
N LEU A 83 -4.10 -1.41 4.27
CA LEU A 83 -3.45 -1.38 2.96
C LEU A 83 -3.60 -2.73 2.24
N ALA A 84 -3.34 -3.84 2.92
CA ALA A 84 -3.49 -5.18 2.36
C ALA A 84 -4.94 -5.46 1.92
N ASP A 85 -5.93 -5.08 2.71
CA ASP A 85 -7.35 -5.22 2.39
C ASP A 85 -7.72 -4.43 1.14
N ARG A 86 -7.24 -3.19 1.02
CA ARG A 86 -7.45 -2.37 -0.19
C ARG A 86 -6.79 -3.00 -1.41
N VAL A 87 -5.55 -3.49 -1.29
CA VAL A 87 -4.87 -4.19 -2.39
C VAL A 87 -5.67 -5.42 -2.81
N ALA A 88 -6.09 -6.26 -1.86
CA ALA A 88 -6.87 -7.46 -2.14
C ALA A 88 -8.21 -7.15 -2.80
N ALA A 89 -8.94 -6.16 -2.29
CA ALA A 89 -10.20 -5.71 -2.89
C ALA A 89 -10.00 -5.21 -4.32
N GLN A 90 -8.95 -4.42 -4.58
CA GLN A 90 -8.68 -3.90 -5.92
C GLN A 90 -8.27 -5.00 -6.89
N LEU A 91 -7.46 -5.97 -6.45
CA LEU A 91 -7.14 -7.14 -7.27
C LEU A 91 -8.39 -7.97 -7.60
N TYR A 92 -9.32 -8.10 -6.65
CA TYR A 92 -10.57 -8.81 -6.89
C TYR A 92 -11.46 -8.08 -7.92
N TRP A 93 -11.60 -6.76 -7.82
CA TRP A 93 -12.48 -5.99 -8.70
C TRP A 93 -11.87 -5.66 -10.07
N GLN A 94 -10.54 -5.53 -10.15
CA GLN A 94 -9.83 -5.18 -11.39
C GLN A 94 -9.21 -6.41 -12.08
N GLY A 95 -9.13 -7.54 -11.39
CA GLY A 95 -8.58 -8.77 -11.95
C GLY A 95 -9.50 -9.37 -13.00
N GLU A 96 -8.92 -9.91 -14.06
CA GLU A 96 -9.65 -10.80 -14.95
C GLU A 96 -9.86 -12.13 -14.25
N VAL A 97 -11.09 -12.64 -14.28
CA VAL A 97 -11.38 -13.98 -13.78
C VAL A 97 -10.63 -14.98 -14.63
N ILE A 98 -9.67 -15.69 -14.04
CA ILE A 98 -9.04 -16.84 -14.68
C ILE A 98 -10.15 -17.89 -14.86
N PRO A 99 -10.53 -18.24 -16.10
CA PRO A 99 -11.61 -19.20 -16.33
C PRO A 99 -11.26 -20.54 -15.68
N GLY A 100 -12.17 -21.07 -14.85
CA GLY A 100 -11.96 -22.35 -14.16
C GLY A 100 -11.97 -23.57 -15.08
N GLU A 101 -12.44 -23.41 -16.32
CA GLU A 101 -12.44 -24.44 -17.36
C GLU A 101 -11.89 -23.88 -18.68
N ILE A 102 -11.01 -24.66 -19.31
CA ILE A 102 -10.53 -24.39 -20.66
C ILE A 102 -11.68 -24.73 -21.62
N ALA A 103 -12.27 -23.72 -22.26
CA ALA A 103 -13.31 -23.92 -23.26
C ALA A 103 -12.71 -24.58 -24.51
N PHE A 104 -12.77 -25.90 -24.60
CA PHE A 104 -12.48 -26.62 -25.84
C PHE A 104 -13.66 -26.39 -26.81
N ARG A 105 -13.43 -25.60 -27.88
CA ARG A 105 -14.29 -25.66 -29.06
C ARG A 105 -13.91 -26.91 -29.85
N ALA A 106 -14.69 -27.97 -29.70
CA ALA A 106 -14.67 -29.06 -30.67
C ALA A 106 -15.21 -28.51 -32.01
N VAL A 107 -14.38 -28.54 -33.03
CA VAL A 107 -14.71 -28.17 -34.42
C VAL A 107 -15.39 -29.35 -35.09
#